data_AF-A0A8T4I059-F1
#
_entry.id   AF-A0A8T4I059-F1
#
_cell.length_a   1.000
_cell.length_b   1.000
_cell.length_c   1.000
_cell.angle_alpha   90.00
_cell.angle_beta   90.00
_cell.angle_gamma   90.00
#
_symmetry.space_group_name_H-M   'P 1'
#
loop_
_entity.id
_entity.type
_entity.pdbx_description
1 polymer ?
#
loop_
_entity_poly.entity_id
_entity_poly.type
_entity_poly.pdbx_seq_one_letter_code
_entity_poly.pdbx_strand_id
1 'polypeptide(L)'
;AQIWPHWGSTPLVEITTHQYKAWKNSLEATYSANYVRDILKVIGMLMDDAVDHRPPLLPASPVPKVNRRRGRFVPKPREKK
;
A
#
# COMPACT_ATOMS: atom_id res chain seq x y z
N ALA A 1 0.03 4.55 15.70
CA ALA A 1 -0.13 4.08 14.30
C ALA A 1 -1.15 4.98 13.62
N GLN A 2 -0.83 5.57 12.46
CA GLN A 2 -1.60 6.66 11.84
C GLN A 2 -2.90 6.21 11.14
N ILE A 3 -3.12 4.90 11.01
CA ILE A 3 -4.30 4.33 10.33
C ILE A 3 -5.57 4.58 11.15
N TRP A 4 -5.59 4.18 12.43
CA TRP A 4 -6.78 4.27 13.27
C TRP A 4 -7.29 5.72 13.48
N PRO A 5 -6.43 6.72 13.77
CA PRO A 5 -6.88 8.10 13.92
C PRO A 5 -7.52 8.69 12.66
N HIS A 6 -7.18 8.17 11.47
CA HIS A 6 -7.69 8.70 10.20
C HIS A 6 -8.88 7.90 9.65
N TRP A 7 -8.83 6.57 9.75
CA TRP A 7 -9.81 5.67 9.12
C TRP A 7 -10.64 4.85 10.09
N GLY A 8 -10.41 4.96 11.41
CA GLY A 8 -11.01 4.05 12.40
C GLY A 8 -12.53 4.03 12.42
N SER A 9 -13.19 5.12 12.00
CA SER A 9 -14.64 5.22 11.88
C SER A 9 -15.14 5.21 10.43
N THR A 10 -14.25 5.05 9.45
CA THR A 10 -14.60 5.08 8.03
C THR A 10 -14.88 3.66 7.54
N PRO A 11 -16.06 3.37 6.99
CA PRO A 11 -16.33 2.09 6.33
C PRO A 11 -15.33 1.84 5.20
N LEU A 12 -14.84 0.60 5.08
CA LEU A 12 -13.85 0.23 4.06
C LEU A 12 -14.32 0.57 2.64
N VAL A 13 -15.61 0.36 2.37
CA VAL A 13 -16.25 0.63 1.07
C VAL A 13 -16.25 2.11 0.67
N GLU A 14 -16.10 3.02 1.63
CA GLU A 14 -16.07 4.46 1.40
C GLU A 14 -14.65 4.99 1.16
N ILE A 15 -13.62 4.18 1.42
CA ILE A 15 -12.23 4.60 1.23
C ILE A 15 -11.91 4.60 -0.26
N THR A 16 -11.84 5.79 -0.84
CA THR A 16 -11.51 5.95 -2.25
C THR A 16 -10.00 6.09 -2.48
N THR A 17 -9.56 5.76 -3.70
CA THR A 17 -8.16 5.99 -4.13
C THR A 17 -7.72 7.45 -4.01
N HIS A 18 -8.64 8.41 -4.20
CA HIS A 18 -8.33 9.82 -4.08
C HIS A 18 -8.05 10.23 -2.63
N GLN A 19 -8.90 9.82 -1.69
CA GLN A 19 -8.68 10.11 -0.27
C GLN A 19 -7.43 9.40 0.25
N TYR A 20 -7.18 8.15 -0.18
CA TYR A 20 -5.92 7.45 0.12
C TYR A 20 -4.70 8.26 -0.34
N LYS A 21 -4.70 8.80 -1.57
CA LYS A 21 -3.59 9.62 -2.09
C LYS A 21 -3.40 10.92 -1.29
N ALA A 22 -4.50 11.60 -0.94
CA ALA A 22 -4.44 12.81 -0.12
C ALA A 22 -3.82 12.51 1.25
N TRP A 23 -4.27 11.44 1.89
CA TRP A 23 -3.72 10.98 3.17
C TRP A 23 -2.25 10.58 3.05
N LYS A 24 -1.87 9.81 2.02
CA LYS A 24 -0.48 9.47 1.73
C LYS A 24 0.41 10.71 1.65
N ASN A 25 -0.01 11.73 0.90
CA ASN A 25 0.76 12.97 0.77
C ASN A 25 0.92 13.69 2.12
N SER A 26 -0.13 13.70 2.95
CA SER A 26 -0.05 14.28 4.31
C SER A 26 0.95 13.55 5.22
N LEU A 27 1.03 12.21 5.11
CA LEU A 27 2.01 11.41 5.84
C LEU A 27 3.43 11.68 5.38
N GLU A 28 3.65 11.73 4.06
CA GLU A 28 4.96 12.00 3.45
C GLU A 28 5.49 13.40 3.78
N ALA A 29 4.60 14.37 4.02
CA ALA A 29 4.99 15.71 4.48
C ALA A 29 5.40 15.76 5.96
N THR A 30 4.90 14.85 6.79
CA THR A 30 5.02 14.94 8.26
C THR A 30 6.05 13.96 8.83
N TYR A 31 6.20 12.79 8.21
CA TYR A 31 6.96 11.67 8.79
C TYR A 31 8.09 11.19 7.89
N SER A 32 9.03 10.44 8.49
CA SER A 32 10.14 9.84 7.74
C SER A 32 9.66 8.83 6.70
N ALA A 33 10.37 8.75 5.57
CA ALA A 33 9.99 7.88 4.45
C ALA A 33 9.87 6.40 4.84
N ASN A 34 10.69 5.92 5.78
CA ASN A 34 10.61 4.54 6.26
C ASN A 34 9.32 4.31 7.05
N TYR A 35 8.97 5.22 7.97
CA TYR A 35 7.74 5.12 8.75
C TYR A 35 6.50 5.17 7.86
N VAL A 36 6.46 6.11 6.91
CA VAL A 36 5.36 6.20 5.95
C VAL A 36 5.26 4.92 5.13
N ARG A 37 6.39 4.40 4.62
CA ARG A 37 6.40 3.15 3.85
C ARG A 37 5.79 1.99 4.64
N ASP A 38 6.12 1.85 5.92
CA ASP A 38 5.61 0.75 6.72
C ASP A 38 4.11 0.91 7.03
N ILE A 39 3.63 2.14 7.27
CA ILE A 39 2.18 2.41 7.36
C ILE A 39 1.46 2.04 6.06
N LEU A 40 1.99 2.48 4.91
CA LEU A 40 1.37 2.23 3.61
C LEU A 40 1.37 0.75 3.24
N LYS A 41 2.36 -0.03 3.71
CA LYS A 41 2.34 -1.49 3.58
C LYS A 41 1.19 -2.10 4.38
N VAL A 42 1.03 -1.70 5.65
CA VAL A 42 -0.01 -2.26 6.53
C VAL A 42 -1.40 -1.97 6.00
N ILE A 43 -1.70 -0.72 5.61
CA ILE A 43 -3.00 -0.39 5.01
C ILE A 43 -3.22 -1.10 3.67
N GLY A 44 -2.16 -1.25 2.86
CA GLY A 44 -2.22 -1.99 1.61
C GLY A 44 -2.60 -3.45 1.81
N MET A 45 -1.96 -4.13 2.78
CA MET A 45 -2.28 -5.51 3.13
C MET A 45 -3.71 -5.65 3.68
N LEU A 46 -4.16 -4.70 4.53
CA LEU A 46 -5.52 -4.71 5.06
C LEU A 46 -6.58 -4.60 3.94
N MET A 47 -6.36 -3.72 2.97
CA MET A 47 -7.29 -3.56 1.84
C MET A 47 -7.27 -4.76 0.90
N ASP A 48 -6.13 -5.41 0.72
CA ASP A 48 -6.04 -6.64 -0.07
C ASP A 48 -6.79 -7.79 0.61
N ASP A 49 -6.62 -7.96 1.91
CA ASP A 49 -7.34 -8.98 2.68
C ASP A 49 -8.86 -8.77 2.63
N ALA A 50 -9.31 -7.51 2.64
CA ALA A 50 -10.73 -7.18 2.45
C ALA A 50 -11.28 -7.55 1.06
N VAL A 51 -10.44 -7.50 0.01
CA VAL A 51 -10.79 -7.98 -1.33
C VAL A 51 -10.77 -9.51 -1.39
N ASP A 52 -9.81 -10.15 -0.73
CA ASP A 52 -9.64 -11.59 -0.73
C ASP A 52 -10.63 -12.33 0.20
N HIS A 53 -11.25 -11.62 1.15
CA HIS A 53 -12.30 -12.15 2.03
C HIS A 53 -13.44 -12.82 1.24
N ARG A 54 -14.14 -13.78 1.86
CA ARG A 54 -15.25 -14.52 1.25
C ARG A 54 -16.47 -14.49 2.17
N PRO A 55 -17.56 -13.77 1.80
CA PRO A 55 -17.72 -12.98 0.57
C PRO A 55 -16.83 -11.72 0.55
N PRO A 56 -16.39 -11.21 -0.63
CA PRO A 56 -15.54 -10.02 -0.70
C PRO A 56 -16.16 -8.82 0.01
N LEU A 57 -15.39 -8.15 0.87
CA LEU A 57 -15.82 -6.89 1.51
C LEU A 57 -15.62 -5.70 0.58
N LEU A 58 -14.59 -5.78 -0.29
CA LEU A 58 -14.31 -4.81 -1.34
C LEU A 58 -14.22 -5.51 -2.71
N PRO A 59 -14.71 -4.88 -3.78
CA PRO A 59 -14.52 -5.41 -5.13
C PRO A 59 -13.08 -5.22 -5.64
N ALA A 60 -12.39 -4.17 -5.20
CA ALA A 60 -11.00 -3.88 -5.56
C ALA A 60 -10.35 -3.00 -4.49
N SER A 61 -9.02 -3.10 -4.36
CA SER A 61 -8.25 -2.33 -3.38
C SER A 61 -8.12 -0.87 -3.81
N PRO A 62 -8.44 0.12 -2.95
CA PRO A 62 -8.23 1.54 -3.23
C PRO A 62 -6.75 1.95 -3.15
N VAL A 63 -5.86 1.04 -2.71
CA VAL A 63 -4.42 1.27 -2.62
C VAL A 63 -3.78 0.88 -3.96
N PRO A 64 -3.28 1.85 -4.77
CA PRO A 64 -2.72 1.54 -6.06
C PRO A 64 -1.49 0.64 -5.92
N LYS A 65 -1.49 -0.47 -6.65
CA LYS A 65 -0.32 -1.33 -6.75
C LYS A 65 0.75 -0.61 -7.55
N VAL A 66 1.88 -0.34 -6.90
CA VAL A 66 3.09 0.03 -7.63
C VAL A 66 3.48 -1.21 -8.40
N ASN A 67 3.29 -1.17 -9.73
CA ASN A 67 3.65 -2.24 -10.64
C ASN A 67 5.20 -2.30 -10.78
N ARG A 68 5.90 -2.50 -9.66
CA ARG A 68 7.33 -2.81 -9.64
C ARG A 68 7.44 -4.27 -10.05
N ARG A 69 7.36 -4.53 -11.35
CA ARG A 69 7.94 -5.74 -11.92
C ARG A 69 9.35 -5.83 -11.34
N ARG A 70 9.63 -6.83 -10.49
CA ARG A 70 11.03 -7.14 -10.14
C ARG A 70 11.72 -7.34 -11.48
N GLY A 71 12.72 -6.53 -11.79
CA GLY A 71 13.53 -6.73 -12.99
C GLY A 71 14.00 -8.18 -13.00
N ARG A 72 14.00 -8.81 -14.19
CA ARG A 72 14.53 -10.16 -14.35
C ARG A 72 15.97 -10.15 -13.84
N PHE A 73 16.33 -11.12 -13.00
CA PHE A 73 17.71 -11.28 -12.54
C PHE A 73 18.64 -11.37 -13.74
N VAL A 74 19.63 -10.47 -13.82
CA VAL A 74 20.69 -10.49 -14.84
C VAL A 74 21.95 -11.04 -14.16
N PRO A 75 22.39 -12.27 -14.49
CA PRO A 75 23.63 -12.82 -13.95
C PRO A 75 24.83 -11.95 -14.38
N LYS A 76 25.78 -11.71 -13.48
CA LYS A 76 27.05 -11.05 -13.84
C LYS A 76 27.87 -11.98 -14.75
N PRO A 77 28.54 -11.47 -15.79
CA PRO A 77 29.45 -12.27 -16.62
C PRO A 77 30.60 -12.80 -15.76
N ARG A 78 30.95 -14.08 -15.93
CA ARG A 78 32.09 -14.70 -15.22
C ARG A 78 33.39 -14.12 -15.77
N GLU A 79 34.26 -13.64 -14.88
CA GLU A 79 35.64 -13.29 -15.23
C GLU A 79 36.35 -14.57 -15.73
N LYS A 80 36.91 -14.51 -16.93
CA LYS A 80 37.76 -15.59 -17.45
C LYS A 80 39.07 -15.55 -16.66
N LYS A 81 39.40 -16.68 -16.02
CA LYS A 81 40.73 -16.95 -15.45
C LYS A 81 41.74 -17.16 -16.56
#